data_AF-A0A522E5T9-F1
#
_entry.id   AF-A0A522E5T9-F1
#
_cell.length_a   1.000
_cell.length_b   1.000
_cell.length_c   1.000
_cell.angle_alpha   90.00
_cell.angle_beta   90.00
_cell.angle_gamma   90.00
#
_symmetry.space_group_name_H-M   'P 1'
#
loop_
_entity.id
_entity.type
_entity.pdbx_description
1 polymer ?
#
loop_
_entity_poly.entity_id
_entity_poly.type
_entity_poly.pdbx_seq_one_letter_code
_entity_poly.pdbx_strand_id
1 'polypeptide(L)'
;MLNVFYSEAAISAMTGFIRAYEEAFYELYRDSGLETEKIIIENYRLSAKKLSEHIFSEIEQHLGTSKVLGRKERTRWHEFSFYVGSRLITVYYTQNDANGSRMVESIGIERKPIIF
;
A
#
# COMPACT_ATOMS: atom_id res chain seq x y z
N MET A 1 0.67 -18.18 12.90
CA MET A 1 0.56 -17.01 12.03
C MET A 1 -0.93 -16.76 11.83
N LEU A 2 -1.42 -15.55 12.06
CA LEU A 2 -2.84 -15.23 11.87
C LEU A 2 -3.13 -15.05 10.38
N ASN A 3 -4.34 -15.42 9.95
CA ASN A 3 -4.75 -15.24 8.56
C ASN A 3 -5.11 -13.78 8.31
N VAL A 4 -4.49 -13.16 7.31
CA VAL A 4 -4.74 -11.78 6.90
C VAL A 4 -5.57 -11.79 5.62
N PHE A 5 -6.69 -11.10 5.63
CA PHE A 5 -7.57 -10.91 4.48
C PHE A 5 -7.67 -9.43 4.12
N TYR A 6 -8.01 -9.14 2.88
CA TYR A 6 -8.16 -7.78 2.39
C TYR A 6 -9.58 -7.55 1.90
N SER A 7 -10.20 -6.46 2.36
CA SER A 7 -11.47 -6.00 1.81
C SER A 7 -11.27 -5.51 0.37
N GLU A 8 -12.35 -5.50 -0.41
CA GLU A 8 -12.33 -4.90 -1.75
C GLU A 8 -11.93 -3.42 -1.71
N ALA A 9 -12.31 -2.71 -0.64
CA ALA A 9 -11.93 -1.31 -0.43
C ALA A 9 -10.41 -1.14 -0.25
N ALA A 10 -9.76 -2.04 0.51
CA ALA A 10 -8.31 -2.04 0.68
C ALA A 10 -7.58 -2.32 -0.65
N ILE A 11 -8.07 -3.30 -1.42
CA ILE A 11 -7.52 -3.64 -2.75
C ILE A 11 -7.71 -2.46 -3.73
N SER A 12 -8.88 -1.82 -3.69
CA SER A 12 -9.21 -0.66 -4.52
C SER A 12 -8.31 0.54 -4.19
N ALA A 13 -8.06 0.81 -2.91
CA ALA A 13 -7.16 1.87 -2.48
C ALA A 13 -5.73 1.68 -3.00
N MET A 14 -5.22 0.45 -2.96
CA MET A 14 -3.89 0.13 -3.51
C MET A 14 -3.84 0.31 -5.02
N THR A 15 -4.84 -0.21 -5.73
CA THR A 15 -4.95 -0.06 -7.20
C THR A 15 -5.04 1.42 -7.59
N GLY A 16 -5.85 2.20 -6.87
CA GLY A 16 -5.99 3.64 -7.09
C GLY A 16 -4.70 4.41 -6.84
N PHE A 17 -3.91 4.02 -5.84
CA PHE A 17 -2.59 4.59 -5.59
C PHE A 17 -1.62 4.30 -6.76
N ILE A 18 -1.55 3.05 -7.23
CA ILE A 18 -0.68 2.69 -8.37
C ILE A 18 -1.08 3.49 -9.60
N ARG A 19 -2.37 3.57 -9.90
CA ARG A 19 -2.88 4.33 -11.05
C ARG A 19 -2.57 5.82 -10.96
N ALA A 20 -2.81 6.46 -9.81
CA ALA A 20 -2.48 7.87 -9.62
C ALA A 20 -0.97 8.12 -9.74
N TYR A 21 -0.17 7.16 -9.28
CA TYR A 21 1.28 7.20 -9.39
C TYR A 21 1.74 7.10 -10.86
N GLU A 22 1.10 6.26 -11.66
CA GLU A 22 1.32 6.15 -13.11
C GLU A 22 0.87 7.41 -13.86
N GLU A 23 -0.33 7.93 -13.57
CA GLU A 23 -0.89 9.14 -14.21
C GLU A 23 0.02 10.35 -14.00
N ALA A 24 0.51 10.57 -12.77
CA ALA A 24 1.43 11.65 -12.47
C ALA A 24 2.77 11.53 -13.24
N PHE A 25 3.24 10.31 -13.49
CA PHE A 25 4.41 10.09 -14.33
C PHE A 25 4.10 10.43 -15.79
N TYR A 26 2.98 9.94 -16.34
CA TYR A 26 2.59 10.24 -17.71
C TYR A 26 2.45 11.73 -17.98
N GLU A 27 1.88 12.50 -17.05
CA GLU A 27 1.77 13.96 -17.18
C GLU A 27 3.14 14.65 -17.31
N LEU A 28 4.16 14.15 -16.60
CA LEU A 28 5.51 14.75 -16.61
C LEU A 28 6.31 14.43 -17.88
N TYR A 29 6.11 13.26 -18.48
CA TYR A 29 6.95 12.76 -19.59
C TYR A 29 6.27 12.76 -20.96
N ARG A 30 5.01 13.22 -21.04
CA ARG A 30 4.16 13.26 -22.24
C ARG A 30 4.79 13.94 -23.46
N ASP A 31 5.76 14.84 -23.27
CA ASP A 31 6.34 15.68 -24.32
C ASP A 31 7.78 15.30 -24.70
N SER A 32 8.28 14.16 -24.22
CA SER A 32 9.68 13.76 -24.46
C SER A 32 9.92 13.09 -25.81
N GLY A 33 8.91 12.41 -26.41
CA GLY A 33 8.97 11.88 -27.78
C GLY A 33 10.07 10.85 -28.06
N LEU A 34 10.71 10.32 -27.02
CA LEU A 34 11.90 9.46 -27.14
C LEU A 34 11.53 7.99 -26.98
N GLU A 35 12.22 7.10 -27.68
CA GLU A 35 12.18 5.64 -27.47
C GLU A 35 12.47 5.26 -26.01
N THR A 36 13.20 6.13 -25.31
CA THR A 36 13.47 6.09 -23.87
C THR A 36 12.18 6.19 -23.01
N GLU A 37 11.13 6.84 -23.48
CA GLU A 37 9.86 7.02 -22.75
C GLU A 37 9.23 5.67 -22.39
N LYS A 38 9.18 4.73 -23.34
CA LYS A 38 8.65 3.37 -23.09
C LYS A 38 9.45 2.62 -22.03
N ILE A 39 10.78 2.76 -22.05
CA ILE A 39 11.68 2.13 -21.07
C ILE A 39 11.45 2.75 -19.68
N ILE A 40 11.30 4.07 -19.59
CA ILE A 40 11.07 4.73 -18.31
C ILE A 40 9.68 4.34 -17.76
N ILE A 41 8.64 4.32 -18.59
CA ILE A 41 7.29 3.84 -18.21
C ILE A 41 7.37 2.41 -17.67
N GLU A 42 8.05 1.50 -18.36
CA GLU A 42 8.12 0.09 -17.93
C GLU A 42 8.90 -0.06 -16.62
N ASN A 43 10.04 0.61 -16.48
CA ASN A 43 10.79 0.65 -15.22
C ASN A 43 9.94 1.22 -14.08
N TYR A 44 9.10 2.20 -14.38
CA TYR A 44 8.22 2.82 -13.40
C TYR A 44 7.09 1.88 -12.98
N ARG A 45 6.45 1.16 -13.91
CA ARG A 45 5.46 0.10 -13.62
C ARG A 45 6.06 -1.00 -12.75
N LEU A 46 7.26 -1.47 -13.10
CA LEU A 46 8.00 -2.45 -12.30
C LEU A 46 8.28 -1.93 -10.89
N SER A 47 8.62 -0.65 -10.76
CA SER A 47 8.86 -0.02 -9.46
C SER A 47 7.58 0.12 -8.63
N ALA A 48 6.46 0.50 -9.25
CA ALA A 48 5.15 0.58 -8.60
C ALA A 48 4.67 -0.80 -8.13
N LYS A 49 4.86 -1.84 -8.95
CA LYS A 49 4.57 -3.23 -8.59
C LYS A 49 5.43 -3.71 -7.42
N LYS A 50 6.74 -3.46 -7.44
CA LYS A 50 7.63 -3.81 -6.32
C LYS A 50 7.23 -3.09 -5.04
N LEU A 51 6.82 -1.82 -5.15
CA LEU A 51 6.35 -1.05 -4.00
C LEU A 51 5.06 -1.64 -3.42
N SER A 52 4.09 -2.03 -4.26
CA SER A 52 2.85 -2.64 -3.76
C SER A 52 3.09 -4.01 -3.13
N GLU A 53 3.93 -4.85 -3.74
CA GLU A 53 4.38 -6.13 -3.18
C GLU A 53 5.06 -5.94 -1.81
N HIS A 54 5.93 -4.93 -1.69
CA HIS A 54 6.58 -4.61 -0.42
C HIS A 54 5.57 -4.16 0.63
N ILE A 55 4.62 -3.28 0.29
CA ILE A 55 3.58 -2.86 1.23
C ILE A 55 2.76 -4.07 1.71
N PHE A 56 2.30 -4.94 0.81
CA PHE A 56 1.54 -6.12 1.22
C PHE A 56 2.37 -7.06 2.11
N SER A 57 3.64 -7.28 1.79
CA SER A 57 4.52 -8.11 2.60
C SER A 57 4.69 -7.54 4.02
N GLU A 58 4.89 -6.22 4.16
CA GLU A 58 4.99 -5.56 5.47
C GLU A 58 3.67 -5.67 6.25
N ILE A 59 2.52 -5.52 5.60
CA ILE A 59 1.21 -5.70 6.25
C ILE A 59 1.07 -7.12 6.79
N GLU A 60 1.41 -8.13 5.99
CA GLU A 60 1.35 -9.53 6.41
C GLU A 60 2.33 -9.85 7.53
N GLN A 61 3.53 -9.27 7.50
CA GLN A 61 4.51 -9.44 8.58
C GLN A 61 4.00 -8.84 9.88
N HIS A 62 3.41 -7.64 9.85
CA HIS A 62 2.88 -7.01 11.06
C HIS A 62 1.61 -7.70 11.55
N LEU A 63 0.63 -7.92 10.67
CA LEU A 63 -0.67 -8.49 11.03
C LEU A 63 -0.67 -10.01 11.18
N GLY A 64 0.32 -10.73 10.65
CA GLY A 64 0.45 -12.17 10.82
C GLY A 64 0.93 -12.59 12.22
N THR A 65 1.42 -11.63 13.02
CA THR A 65 1.91 -11.86 14.39
C THR A 65 0.78 -11.86 15.42
N SER A 66 1.01 -12.46 16.59
CA SER A 66 0.02 -12.46 17.67
C SER A 66 -0.28 -11.05 18.21
N LYS A 67 0.73 -10.17 18.27
CA LYS A 67 0.61 -8.80 18.77
C LYS A 67 1.15 -7.80 17.75
N VAL A 68 0.29 -6.87 17.32
CA VAL A 68 0.68 -5.72 16.48
C VAL A 68 1.19 -4.61 17.39
N LEU A 69 2.47 -4.25 17.24
CA LEU A 69 3.09 -3.16 17.99
C LEU A 69 2.66 -1.80 17.43
N GLY A 70 2.54 -0.79 18.31
CA GLY A 70 2.17 0.56 17.90
C GLY A 70 0.70 0.72 17.45
N ARG A 71 -0.13 -0.30 17.65
CA ARG A 71 -1.55 -0.24 17.27
C ARG A 71 -2.31 0.78 18.12
N LYS A 72 -3.17 1.56 17.47
CA LYS A 72 -4.22 2.35 18.13
C LYS A 72 -5.54 1.60 18.02
N GLU A 73 -6.33 1.61 19.07
CA GLU A 73 -7.61 0.91 19.12
C GLU A 73 -8.74 1.91 19.25
N ARG A 74 -9.74 1.76 18.38
CA ARG A 74 -10.97 2.54 18.39
C ARG A 74 -12.16 1.61 18.24
N THR A 75 -12.68 1.14 19.37
CA THR A 75 -13.80 0.20 19.44
C THR A 75 -13.47 -1.13 18.76
N ARG A 76 -14.02 -1.42 17.58
CA ARG A 76 -13.74 -2.66 16.81
C ARG A 76 -12.63 -2.49 15.78
N TRP A 77 -12.17 -1.25 15.59
CA TRP A 77 -11.20 -0.89 14.58
C TRP A 77 -9.84 -0.73 15.22
N HIS A 78 -8.84 -1.30 14.55
CA HIS A 78 -7.45 -1.13 14.90
C HIS A 78 -6.74 -0.39 13.78
N GLU A 79 -5.81 0.46 14.15
CA GLU A 79 -4.94 1.21 13.25
C GLU A 79 -3.50 0.87 13.59
N PHE A 80 -2.66 0.64 12.59
CA PHE A 80 -1.21 0.72 12.76
C PHE A 80 -0.59 1.41 11.55
N SER A 81 0.60 1.97 11.75
CA SER A 81 1.32 2.66 10.69
C SER A 81 2.78 2.22 10.65
N PHE A 82 3.34 2.21 9.46
CA PHE A 82 4.74 1.86 9.21
C PHE A 82 5.25 2.62 7.99
N TYR A 83 6.55 2.65 7.80
CA TYR A 83 7.17 3.32 6.65
C TYR A 83 7.59 2.29 5.60
N VAL A 84 7.28 2.57 4.34
CA VAL A 84 7.88 1.90 3.19
C VAL A 84 8.69 2.91 2.41
N GLY A 85 10.02 2.77 2.49
CA GLY A 85 10.94 3.81 2.06
C GLY A 85 10.69 5.08 2.85
N SER A 86 10.22 6.14 2.18
CA SER A 86 9.90 7.41 2.82
C SER A 86 8.39 7.65 3.01
N ARG A 87 7.52 6.74 2.53
CA ARG A 87 6.06 6.91 2.59
C ARG A 87 5.49 6.32 3.87
N LEU A 88 4.67 7.08 4.58
CA LEU A 88 3.87 6.55 5.67
C LEU A 88 2.69 5.74 5.13
N ILE A 89 2.60 4.48 5.54
CA ILE A 89 1.47 3.58 5.28
C ILE A 89 0.67 3.47 6.57
N THR A 90 -0.63 3.69 6.49
CA THR A 90 -1.57 3.54 7.61
C THR A 90 -2.60 2.49 7.26
N VAL A 91 -2.78 1.51 8.13
CA VAL A 91 -3.64 0.36 7.87
C VAL A 91 -4.71 0.29 8.94
N TYR A 92 -5.96 0.25 8.49
CA TYR A 92 -7.12 0.03 9.34
C TYR A 92 -7.58 -1.41 9.19
N TYR A 93 -7.73 -2.11 10.30
CA TYR A 93 -8.11 -3.52 10.30
C TYR A 93 -9.08 -3.85 11.43
N THR A 94 -9.89 -4.89 11.22
CA THR A 94 -10.70 -5.53 12.26
C THR A 94 -10.12 -6.89 12.59
N GLN A 95 -10.33 -7.35 13.83
CA GLN A 95 -9.89 -8.67 14.28
C GLN A 95 -11.10 -9.54 14.59
N ASN A 96 -11.10 -10.77 14.07
CA ASN A 96 -12.07 -11.79 14.42
C ASN A 96 -11.36 -12.87 15.24
N ASP A 97 -11.54 -12.80 16.56
CA ASP A 97 -10.92 -13.71 17.52
C ASP A 97 -11.41 -15.16 17.37
N ALA A 98 -12.63 -15.37 16.89
CA ALA A 98 -13.21 -16.71 16.75
C ALA A 98 -12.43 -17.58 15.74
N ASN A 99 -11.89 -16.95 14.69
CA ASN A 99 -11.23 -17.66 13.59
C ASN A 99 -9.73 -17.34 13.50
N GLY A 100 -9.19 -16.56 14.43
CA GLY A 100 -7.78 -16.12 14.40
C GLY A 100 -7.44 -15.37 13.10
N SER A 101 -8.34 -14.50 12.65
CA SER A 101 -8.17 -13.75 11.41
C SER A 101 -8.22 -12.25 11.61
N ARG A 102 -7.54 -11.53 10.73
CA ARG A 102 -7.57 -10.07 10.64
C ARG A 102 -8.00 -9.66 9.24
N MET A 103 -8.94 -8.74 9.16
CA MET A 103 -9.41 -8.17 7.90
C MET A 103 -8.85 -6.76 7.77
N VAL A 104 -8.06 -6.53 6.73
CA VAL A 104 -7.62 -5.20 6.34
C VAL A 104 -8.79 -4.51 5.65
N GLU A 105 -9.32 -3.52 6.31
CA GLU A 105 -10.51 -2.79 5.87
C GLU A 105 -10.15 -1.64 4.93
N SER A 106 -9.01 -0.99 5.19
CA SER A 106 -8.53 0.14 4.40
C SER A 106 -7.02 0.34 4.55
N ILE A 107 -6.39 0.85 3.48
CA ILE A 107 -4.97 1.21 3.45
C ILE A 107 -4.87 2.67 3.00
N GLY A 108 -4.35 3.51 3.88
CA GLY A 108 -3.95 4.89 3.58
C GLY A 108 -2.47 4.95 3.23
N ILE A 109 -2.14 5.57 2.10
CA ILE A 109 -0.77 5.75 1.63
C ILE A 109 -0.51 7.25 1.55
N GLU A 110 0.48 7.73 2.31
CA GLU A 110 0.89 9.13 2.25
C GLU A 110 1.33 9.49 0.84
N ARG A 111 0.61 10.44 0.23
CA ARG A 111 0.98 11.01 -1.06
C ARG A 111 2.12 11.98 -0.83
N LYS A 112 3.32 11.59 -1.24
CA LYS A 112 4.40 12.57 -1.44
C LYS A 112 4.26 13.20 -2.82
N PRO A 113 4.47 14.53 -2.95
CA PRO A 113 4.71 15.10 -4.26
C PRO A 113 5.89 14.34 -4.88
N ILE A 114 5.77 14.00 -6.16
CA ILE A 114 6.87 13.41 -6.92
C ILE A 114 7.87 14.55 -7.14
N ILE A 115 8.82 14.69 -6.23
CA ILE A 115 9.93 15.64 -6.36
C ILE A 115 11.11 14.83 -6.88
N PHE A 116 11.54 15.14 -8.11
CA PHE A 116 12.80 14.68 -8.70
C PHE A 116 13.90 15.68 -8.40
#